data_AF-A0A9Q1BW75-F1
#
_entry.id   AF-A0A9Q1BW75-F1
#
_cell.length_a   1.000
_cell.length_b   1.000
_cell.length_c   1.000
_cell.angle_alpha   90.00
_cell.angle_beta   90.00
_cell.angle_gamma   90.00
#
_symmetry.space_group_name_H-M   'P 1'
#
loop_
_entity.id
_entity.type
_entity.pdbx_description
1 polymer ?
#
loop_
_entity_poly.entity_id
_entity_poly.type
_entity_poly.pdbx_seq_one_letter_code
_entity_poly.pdbx_strand_id
1 'polypeptide(L)'
;MSFGRRVPICTFFALAGVACYVTAFIPKTTDNGVHLTAAIVATAMLGKYAITASYQIICLCAAEIFPTVVRNKGIAFVAIAARMGAMIAPFVNLLEDYMPKVPMIIYGTVALFPSLLVFLLPEMKGRPQPQTIAELNQIFKEKKFAKRWKQLSTTDENFDQELGS
;
A
#
# COMPACT_ATOMS: atom_id res chain seq x y z
N MET A 1 20.82 -9.52 -14.58
CA MET A 1 19.85 -9.57 -13.45
C MET A 1 18.94 -8.36 -13.53
N SER A 2 17.78 -8.52 -14.15
CA SER A 2 16.74 -7.48 -14.17
C SER A 2 16.07 -7.44 -12.80
N PHE A 3 16.61 -6.65 -11.88
CA PHE A 3 15.96 -6.37 -10.61
C PHE A 3 14.60 -5.73 -10.89
N GLY A 4 13.53 -6.46 -10.61
CA GLY A 4 12.16 -5.97 -10.76
C GLY A 4 11.98 -4.72 -9.90
N ARG A 5 11.32 -3.70 -10.47
CA ARG A 5 11.09 -2.37 -9.87
C ARG A 5 10.47 -2.41 -8.45
N ARG A 6 9.91 -3.55 -8.04
CA ARG A 6 9.24 -3.77 -6.74
C ARG A 6 10.13 -4.40 -5.66
N VAL A 7 11.26 -5.02 -6.02
CA VAL A 7 12.27 -5.52 -5.07
C VAL A 7 12.83 -4.41 -4.16
N PRO A 8 13.28 -3.24 -4.69
CA PRO A 8 13.81 -2.18 -3.83
C PRO A 8 12.74 -1.69 -2.83
N ILE A 9 11.49 -1.56 -3.29
CA ILE A 9 10.38 -1.06 -2.48
C ILE A 9 10.12 -1.98 -1.27
N CYS A 10 10.06 -3.30 -1.49
CA CYS A 10 9.91 -4.27 -0.40
C CYS A 10 11.09 -4.23 0.57
N THR A 11 12.32 -4.20 0.05
CA THR A 11 13.52 -4.21 0.90
C THR A 11 13.63 -2.97 1.76
N PHE A 12 13.28 -1.79 1.24
CA PHE A 12 13.32 -0.55 2.01
C PHE A 12 12.20 -0.48 3.07
N PHE A 13 10.98 -0.96 2.77
CA PHE A 13 9.91 -1.05 3.77
C PHE A 13 10.23 -2.07 4.87
N ALA A 14 10.78 -3.23 4.50
CA ALA A 14 11.22 -4.23 5.46
C ALA A 14 12.35 -3.68 6.35
N LEU A 15 13.36 -3.04 5.74
CA LEU A 15 14.46 -2.42 6.48
C LEU A 15 13.98 -1.32 7.43
N ALA A 16 13.02 -0.49 7.01
CA ALA A 16 12.43 0.55 7.85
C ALA A 16 11.63 -0.03 9.03
N GLY A 17 10.86 -1.10 8.79
CA GLY A 17 10.12 -1.80 9.84
C GLY A 17 11.04 -2.45 10.87
N VAL A 18 12.11 -3.12 10.40
CA VAL A 18 13.16 -3.69 11.26
C VAL A 18 13.87 -2.59 12.04
N ALA A 19 14.24 -1.47 11.41
CA ALA A 19 14.86 -0.33 12.09
C ALA A 19 13.96 0.24 13.21
N CYS A 20 12.65 0.39 12.96
CA CYS A 20 11.70 0.83 13.99
C CYS A 20 11.56 -0.18 15.13
N TYR A 21 11.57 -1.48 14.83
CA TYR A 21 11.55 -2.53 15.85
C TYR A 21 12.81 -2.51 16.71
N VAL A 22 13.99 -2.34 16.08
CA VAL A 22 15.27 -2.20 16.80
C VAL A 22 15.23 -0.97 17.72
N THR A 23 14.68 0.16 17.28
CA THR A 23 14.48 1.33 18.14
C THR A 23 13.56 1.04 19.34
N ALA A 24 12.56 0.17 19.19
CA ALA A 24 11.66 -0.23 20.28
C ALA A 24 12.34 -1.05 21.38
N PHE A 25 13.40 -1.78 21.05
CA PHE A 25 14.17 -2.58 22.00
C PHE A 25 15.29 -1.81 22.71
N ILE A 26 15.62 -0.59 22.25
CA ILE A 26 16.62 0.25 22.92
C ILE A 26 15.95 0.93 24.12
N PRO A 27 16.36 0.63 25.37
CA PRO A 27 15.81 1.31 26.53
C PRO A 27 16.16 2.81 26.51
N LYS A 28 15.16 3.66 26.74
CA LYS A 28 15.29 5.13 26.77
C LYS A 28 16.16 5.63 27.96
N THR A 29 16.42 4.78 28.95
CA THR A 29 17.20 5.10 30.16
C THR A 29 18.11 3.92 30.50
N THR A 30 19.39 4.03 30.13
CA THR A 30 20.47 3.22 30.71
C THR A 30 21.08 4.05 31.84
N ASP A 31 21.31 3.42 32.99
CA ASP A 31 21.82 3.95 34.27
C ASP A 31 23.22 4.62 34.19
N ASN A 32 23.79 4.76 32.99
CA ASN A 32 25.19 5.17 32.76
C ASN A 32 25.36 6.61 32.23
N GLY A 33 24.34 7.48 32.31
CA GLY A 33 24.48 8.90 31.92
C GLY A 33 24.76 9.18 30.43
N VAL A 34 24.74 8.16 29.58
CA VAL A 34 24.85 8.31 28.13
C VAL A 34 23.45 8.57 27.57
N HIS A 35 23.21 9.76 27.02
CA HIS A 35 21.98 10.06 26.28
C HIS A 35 21.97 9.27 24.96
N LEU A 36 21.55 7.99 24.99
CA LEU A 36 21.28 7.17 23.80
C LEU A 36 20.19 7.77 22.89
N THR A 37 19.58 8.89 23.30
CA THR A 37 18.68 9.72 22.50
C THR A 37 19.23 10.01 21.10
N ALA A 38 20.53 10.26 20.97
CA ALA A 38 21.14 10.50 19.65
C ALA A 38 21.07 9.28 18.72
N ALA A 39 21.33 8.08 19.26
CA ALA A 39 21.25 6.84 18.50
C ALA A 39 19.79 6.49 18.13
N ILE A 40 18.85 6.68 19.07
CA ILE A 40 17.41 6.49 18.85
C ILE A 40 16.92 7.41 17.74
N VAL A 41 17.26 8.70 17.80
CA VAL A 41 16.88 9.68 16.78
C VAL A 41 17.53 9.35 15.44
N ALA A 42 18.81 8.97 15.40
CA ALA A 42 19.49 8.59 14.16
C ALA A 42 18.82 7.39 13.49
N THR A 43 18.51 6.32 14.24
CA THR A 43 17.81 5.14 13.70
C THR A 43 16.39 5.47 13.26
N ALA A 44 15.65 6.28 14.03
CA ALA A 44 14.31 6.73 13.67
C ALA A 44 14.31 7.58 12.39
N MET A 45 15.28 8.48 12.24
CA MET A 45 15.47 9.28 11.03
C MET A 45 15.77 8.37 9.82
N LEU A 46 16.70 7.42 9.96
CA LEU A 46 17.00 6.45 8.90
C LEU A 46 15.75 5.69 8.45
N GLY A 47 14.92 5.22 9.38
CA GLY A 47 13.64 4.59 9.07
C GLY A 47 12.69 5.52 8.30
N LYS A 48 12.54 6.78 8.75
CA LYS A 48 11.71 7.78 8.07
C LYS A 48 12.20 8.09 6.66
N TYR A 49 13.51 8.22 6.46
CA TYR A 49 14.12 8.45 5.15
C TYR A 49 13.89 7.26 4.21
N ALA A 50 14.06 6.02 4.69
CA ALA A 50 13.82 4.81 3.90
C ALA A 50 12.36 4.68 3.44
N ILE A 51 11.39 4.97 4.31
CA ILE A 51 9.95 4.96 3.97
C ILE A 51 9.66 6.03 2.91
N THR A 52 10.17 7.25 3.11
CA THR A 52 9.94 8.37 2.19
C THR A 52 10.54 8.11 0.81
N ALA A 53 11.77 7.59 0.74
CA ALA A 53 12.43 7.23 -0.51
C ALA A 53 11.64 6.15 -1.26
N SER A 54 11.16 5.13 -0.55
CA SER A 54 10.32 4.06 -1.13
C SER A 54 9.02 4.61 -1.70
N TYR A 55 8.34 5.47 -0.93
CA TYR A 55 7.10 6.11 -1.37
C TYR A 55 7.30 6.95 -2.63
N GLN A 56 8.42 7.68 -2.71
CA GLN A 56 8.77 8.45 -3.90
C GLN A 56 8.99 7.56 -5.11
N ILE A 57 9.72 6.44 -4.96
CA ILE A 57 9.96 5.48 -6.04
C ILE A 57 8.64 4.85 -6.51
N ILE A 58 7.76 4.45 -5.58
CA ILE A 58 6.42 3.94 -5.91
C ILE A 58 5.63 4.99 -6.69
N CYS A 59 5.60 6.23 -6.21
CA CYS A 59 4.85 7.31 -6.84
C CYS A 59 5.38 7.64 -8.24
N LEU A 60 6.71 7.63 -8.41
CA LEU A 60 7.34 7.84 -9.71
C LEU A 60 7.00 6.69 -10.66
N CYS A 61 7.12 5.45 -10.20
CA CYS A 61 6.77 4.29 -10.99
C CYS A 61 5.28 4.26 -11.36
N ALA A 62 4.42 4.68 -10.42
CA ALA A 62 3.00 4.80 -10.66
C ALA A 62 2.69 5.90 -11.68
N ALA A 63 3.42 7.03 -11.66
CA ALA A 63 3.25 8.10 -12.63
C ALA A 63 3.70 7.70 -14.05
N GLU A 64 4.71 6.84 -14.17
CA GLU A 64 5.18 6.33 -15.46
C GLU A 64 4.24 5.28 -16.07
N ILE A 65 3.58 4.47 -15.23
CA ILE A 65 2.77 3.33 -15.68
C ILE A 65 1.27 3.68 -15.75
N PHE A 66 0.79 4.59 -14.89
CA PHE A 66 -0.63 4.89 -14.76
C PHE A 66 -0.97 6.31 -15.25
N PRO A 67 -1.94 6.47 -16.16
CA PRO A 67 -2.50 7.78 -16.52
C PRO A 67 -3.10 8.52 -15.32
N THR A 68 -3.19 9.84 -15.44
CA THR A 68 -3.61 10.81 -14.42
C THR A 68 -4.85 10.42 -13.60
N VAL A 69 -5.85 9.77 -14.22
CA VAL A 69 -7.08 9.32 -13.54
C VAL A 69 -6.86 8.26 -12.46
N VAL A 70 -5.91 7.33 -12.63
CA VAL A 70 -5.65 6.28 -11.63
C VAL A 70 -4.76 6.83 -10.51
N ARG A 71 -3.79 7.70 -10.85
CA ARG A 71 -2.96 8.40 -9.87
C ARG A 71 -3.79 9.27 -8.92
N ASN A 72 -4.79 10.00 -9.44
CA ASN A 72 -5.61 10.89 -8.61
C ASN A 72 -6.45 10.12 -7.58
N LYS A 73 -6.97 8.95 -7.96
CA LYS A 73 -7.71 8.06 -7.04
C LYS A 73 -6.79 7.45 -5.96
N GLY A 74 -5.59 7.03 -6.35
CA GLY A 74 -4.60 6.49 -5.40
C GLY A 74 -4.17 7.51 -4.36
N ILE A 75 -3.89 8.75 -4.77
CA ILE A 75 -3.52 9.84 -3.86
C ILE A 75 -4.68 10.16 -2.89
N ALA A 76 -5.92 10.20 -3.38
CA ALA A 76 -7.09 10.43 -2.52
C ALA A 76 -7.25 9.33 -1.45
N PHE A 77 -7.04 8.06 -1.82
CA PHE A 77 -7.08 6.95 -0.86
C PHE A 77 -5.98 7.06 0.20
N VAL A 78 -4.74 7.33 -0.22
CA VAL A 78 -3.61 7.56 0.70
C VAL A 78 -3.91 8.72 1.65
N ALA A 79 -4.51 9.81 1.16
CA ALA A 79 -4.87 10.96 1.99
C ALA A 79 -5.92 10.61 3.05
N ILE A 80 -6.95 9.83 2.71
CA ILE A 80 -7.95 9.36 3.68
C ILE A 80 -7.28 8.47 4.73
N ALA A 81 -6.43 7.54 4.31
CA ALA A 81 -5.69 6.67 5.22
C ALA A 81 -4.76 7.47 6.16
N ALA A 82 -4.07 8.48 5.63
CA ALA A 82 -3.23 9.38 6.43
C ALA A 82 -4.04 10.15 7.47
N ARG A 83 -5.25 10.61 7.11
CA ARG A 83 -6.16 11.28 8.07
C ARG A 83 -6.65 10.35 9.16
N MET A 84 -6.99 9.09 8.81
CA MET A 84 -7.33 8.09 9.83
C MET A 84 -6.15 7.85 10.77
N GLY A 85 -4.93 7.73 10.24
CA GLY A 85 -3.71 7.63 11.05
C GLY A 85 -3.53 8.82 12.00
N ALA A 86 -3.77 10.04 11.52
CA ALA A 86 -3.69 11.24 12.34
C ALA A 86 -4.76 11.28 13.46
N MET A 87 -5.97 10.75 13.21
CA MET A 87 -7.00 10.61 14.25
C MET A 87 -6.63 9.57 15.30
N ILE A 88 -5.95 8.49 14.91
CA ILE A 88 -5.51 7.41 15.82
C ILE A 88 -4.27 7.83 16.64
N ALA A 89 -3.42 8.70 16.10
CA ALA A 89 -2.18 9.17 16.75
C ALA A 89 -2.37 9.66 18.21
N PRO A 90 -3.32 10.54 18.57
CA PRO A 90 -3.50 10.98 19.95
C PRO A 90 -3.92 9.85 20.90
N PHE A 91 -4.70 8.86 20.43
CA PHE A 91 -5.07 7.70 21.24
C PHE A 91 -3.86 6.81 21.55
N VAL A 92 -2.96 6.65 20.57
CA VAL A 92 -1.72 5.88 20.76
C VAL A 92 -0.77 6.60 21.71
N ASN A 93 -0.67 7.93 21.65
CA ASN A 93 0.12 8.71 22.60
C ASN A 93 -0.45 8.62 24.03
N LEU A 94 -1.78 8.62 24.19
CA LEU A 94 -2.40 8.45 25.50
C LEU A 94 -2.09 7.08 26.13
N LEU A 95 -1.85 6.06 25.31
CA LEU A 95 -1.40 4.74 25.76
C LEU A 95 0.09 4.68 26.13
N GLU A 96 0.91 5.62 25.63
CA GLU A 96 2.34 5.68 25.96
C GLU A 96 2.58 5.96 27.44
N ASP A 97 1.70 6.77 28.05
CA ASP A 97 1.77 7.13 29.48
C ASP A 97 1.66 5.91 30.41
N TYR A 98 0.97 4.85 29.97
CA TYR A 98 0.81 3.62 30.75
C TYR A 98 1.89 2.58 30.43
N MET A 99 2.29 2.46 29.16
CA MET A 99 3.35 1.55 28.73
C MET A 99 4.20 2.17 27.60
N PRO A 100 5.44 2.59 27.87
CA PRO A 100 6.27 3.32 26.91
C PRO A 100 6.73 2.52 25.69
N LYS A 101 6.49 1.20 25.68
CA LYS A 101 6.87 0.27 24.60
C LYS A 101 5.75 0.04 23.57
N VAL A 102 4.49 0.27 23.97
CA VAL A 102 3.30 0.01 23.15
C VAL A 102 3.27 0.81 21.84
N PRO A 103 3.49 2.13 21.82
CA PRO A 103 3.40 2.90 20.57
C PRO A 103 4.43 2.42 19.54
N MET A 104 5.65 2.08 19.96
CA MET A 104 6.70 1.65 19.03
C MET A 104 6.38 0.31 18.35
N ILE A 105 5.79 -0.63 19.09
CA ILE A 105 5.36 -1.92 18.52
C ILE A 105 4.22 -1.71 17.51
N ILE A 106 3.29 -0.80 17.79
CA ILE A 106 2.20 -0.44 16.87
C ILE A 106 2.78 0.14 15.58
N TYR A 107 3.68 1.13 15.66
CA TYR A 107 4.29 1.71 14.47
C TYR A 107 5.10 0.69 13.66
N GLY A 108 5.85 -0.18 14.32
CA GLY A 108 6.61 -1.25 13.66
C GLY A 108 5.71 -2.26 12.93
N THR A 109 4.63 -2.70 13.56
CA THR A 109 3.68 -3.65 12.95
C THR A 109 2.91 -3.04 11.79
N VAL A 110 2.49 -1.77 11.89
CA VAL A 110 1.84 -1.04 10.79
C VAL A 110 2.79 -0.83 9.61
N ALA A 111 4.09 -0.64 9.84
CA ALA A 111 5.10 -0.55 8.78
C ALA A 111 5.42 -1.91 8.13
N LEU A 112 5.40 -3.00 8.91
CA LEU A 112 5.63 -4.36 8.41
C LEU A 112 4.42 -4.94 7.67
N PHE A 113 3.20 -4.58 8.05
CA PHE A 113 1.98 -5.07 7.41
C PHE A 113 1.98 -4.87 5.88
N PRO A 114 2.22 -3.67 5.31
CA PRO A 114 2.28 -3.49 3.86
C PRO A 114 3.49 -4.20 3.24
N SER A 115 4.63 -4.31 3.93
CA SER A 115 5.79 -5.07 3.45
C SER A 115 5.45 -6.55 3.27
N LEU A 116 4.82 -7.13 4.29
CA LEU A 116 4.35 -8.51 4.27
C LEU A 116 3.25 -8.69 3.23
N LEU A 117 2.33 -7.73 3.08
CA LEU A 117 1.26 -7.79 2.09
C LEU A 117 1.82 -7.77 0.65
N VAL A 118 2.86 -6.99 0.39
CA VAL A 118 3.55 -6.97 -0.91
C VAL A 118 4.39 -8.24 -1.11
N PHE A 119 4.90 -8.85 -0.04
CA PHE A 119 5.57 -10.15 -0.11
C PHE A 119 4.59 -11.31 -0.34
N LEU A 120 3.42 -11.25 0.30
CA LEU A 120 2.32 -12.22 0.23
C LEU A 120 1.45 -12.04 -1.03
N LEU A 121 1.55 -10.91 -1.71
CA LEU A 121 1.23 -10.81 -3.13
C LEU A 121 2.49 -11.25 -3.92
N PRO A 122 2.75 -12.56 -4.13
CA PRO A 122 3.75 -12.96 -5.08
C PRO A 122 3.37 -12.29 -6.40
N GLU A 123 4.36 -11.64 -7.02
CA GLU A 123 4.14 -10.75 -8.14
C GLU A 123 3.22 -11.37 -9.19
N MET A 124 2.45 -10.47 -9.83
CA MET A 124 1.68 -10.69 -11.04
C MET A 124 2.62 -11.18 -12.16
N LYS A 125 3.00 -12.46 -12.08
CA LYS A 125 4.00 -13.12 -12.91
C LYS A 125 3.47 -13.13 -14.34
N GLY A 126 4.17 -12.41 -15.22
CA GLY A 126 4.13 -12.69 -16.65
C GLY A 126 2.82 -12.41 -17.39
N ARG A 127 2.03 -11.41 -17.00
CA ARG A 127 1.06 -10.85 -17.95
C ARG A 127 1.66 -9.61 -18.61
N PRO A 128 1.77 -9.55 -19.95
CA PRO A 128 2.09 -8.30 -20.63
C PRO A 128 1.06 -7.26 -20.17
N GLN A 129 1.55 -6.20 -19.52
CA GLN A 129 0.69 -5.11 -19.11
C GLN A 129 0.05 -4.53 -20.38
N PRO A 130 -1.29 -4.43 -20.48
CA PRO A 130 -1.90 -3.60 -21.51
C PRO A 130 -1.31 -2.20 -21.34
N GLN A 131 -0.59 -1.72 -22.35
CA GLN A 131 0.28 -0.54 -22.23
C GLN A 131 -0.52 0.77 -22.15
N THR A 132 -1.86 0.69 -22.21
CA THR A 132 -2.72 1.88 -22.28
C THR A 132 -4.07 1.66 -21.60
N ILE A 133 -4.58 2.67 -20.87
CA ILE A 133 -5.97 2.67 -20.35
C ILE A 133 -6.99 2.55 -21.50
N ALA A 134 -6.62 2.93 -22.74
CA ALA A 134 -7.44 2.73 -23.93
C ALA A 134 -7.81 1.25 -24.15
N GLU A 135 -6.84 0.34 -24.02
CA GLU A 135 -7.08 -1.11 -24.14
C GLU A 135 -7.89 -1.65 -22.96
N LEU A 136 -7.61 -1.16 -21.75
CA LEU A 136 -8.39 -1.55 -20.56
C LEU A 136 -9.86 -1.12 -20.70
N ASN A 137 -10.11 0.10 -21.18
CA ASN A 137 -11.46 0.60 -21.44
C ASN A 137 -12.16 -0.14 -22.57
N GLN A 138 -11.44 -0.56 -23.62
CA GLN A 138 -11.99 -1.41 -24.67
C GLN A 138 -12.39 -2.78 -24.12
N ILE A 139 -11.52 -3.42 -23.32
CA ILE A 139 -11.83 -4.71 -22.67
C ILE A 139 -13.03 -4.56 -21.72
N PHE A 140 -13.13 -3.47 -20.95
CA PHE A 140 -14.29 -3.22 -20.11
C PHE A 140 -15.56 -2.93 -20.92
N LYS A 141 -15.46 -2.20 -22.04
CA LYS A 141 -16.58 -1.97 -22.96
C LYS A 141 -17.04 -3.27 -23.59
N GLU A 142 -16.15 -4.07 -24.14
CA GLU A 142 -16.46 -5.38 -24.73
C GLU A 142 -17.11 -6.30 -23.71
N LYS A 143 -16.56 -6.39 -22.49
CA LYS A 143 -17.18 -7.21 -21.43
C LYS A 143 -18.57 -6.72 -21.04
N LYS A 144 -18.78 -5.39 -20.96
CA LYS A 144 -20.10 -4.81 -20.66
C LYS A 144 -21.08 -5.01 -21.82
N PHE A 145 -20.61 -4.90 -23.06
CA PHE A 145 -21.40 -5.06 -24.27
C PHE A 145 -21.78 -6.53 -24.50
N ALA A 146 -20.84 -7.45 -24.33
CA ALA A 146 -21.08 -8.90 -24.39
C ALA A 146 -22.08 -9.36 -23.32
N LYS A 147 -21.97 -8.82 -22.09
CA LYS A 147 -22.94 -9.11 -21.02
C LYS A 147 -24.35 -8.61 -21.37
N ARG A 148 -24.44 -7.42 -21.99
CA ARG A 148 -25.71 -6.82 -22.41
C ARG A 148 -26.33 -7.55 -23.61
N TRP A 149 -25.53 -8.01 -24.57
CA TRP A 149 -25.99 -8.85 -25.69
C TRP A 149 -26.55 -10.17 -25.21
N LYS A 150 -25.90 -10.81 -24.23
CA LYS A 150 -26.39 -12.07 -23.64
C LYS A 150 -27.72 -11.90 -22.90
N GLN A 151 -27.97 -10.73 -22.32
CA GLN A 151 -29.28 -10.39 -21.74
C GLN A 151 -30.34 -10.21 -22.82
N LEU A 152 -30.03 -9.50 -23.91
CA LEU A 152 -30.97 -9.26 -25.00
C LEU A 152 -31.35 -10.56 -25.72
N SER A 153 -30.40 -11.45 -25.99
CA SER A 153 -30.69 -12.75 -26.62
C SER A 153 -31.56 -13.65 -25.74
N THR A 154 -31.41 -13.55 -24.41
CA THR A 154 -32.27 -14.29 -23.47
C THR A 154 -33.67 -13.68 -23.39
N THR A 155 -33.80 -12.36 -23.58
CA THR A 155 -35.11 -11.69 -23.62
C THR A 155 -35.88 -12.02 -24.91
N ASP A 156 -35.21 -12.08 -26.06
CA ASP A 156 -35.83 -12.48 -27.34
C ASP A 156 -36.37 -13.93 -27.30
N GLU A 157 -35.58 -14.90 -26.79
CA GLU A 157 -36.03 -16.30 -26.65
C GLU A 157 -37.28 -16.45 -25.75
N ASN A 158 -37.39 -15.66 -24.67
CA ASN A 158 -38.57 -15.68 -23.81
C ASN A 158 -39.78 -14.98 -24.46
N PHE A 159 -39.55 -13.93 -25.25
CA PHE A 159 -40.62 -13.20 -25.93
C PHE A 159 -41.25 -14.02 -27.08
N ASP A 160 -40.44 -14.80 -27.80
CA ASP A 160 -40.91 -15.71 -28.84
C ASP A 160 -41.70 -16.91 -28.27
N GLN A 161 -41.36 -17.37 -27.06
CA GLN A 161 -42.12 -18.40 -26.36
C GLN A 161 -43.50 -17.91 -25.87
N GLU A 162 -43.66 -16.62 -25.55
CA GLU A 162 -44.95 -16.05 -25.12
C GLU A 162 -45.89 -15.71 -26.30
N LEU A 163 -45.37 -15.45 -27.51
CA LEU A 163 -46.17 -15.18 -28.71
C LEU A 163 -46.62 -16.45 -29.46
N GLY A 164 -46.04 -17.61 -29.14
CA GLY A 164 -46.36 -18.92 -29.72
C GLY A 164 -47.39 -19.75 -28.94
N SER A 165 -47.91 -19.22 -27.82
CA SER A 165 -48.95 -19.83 -26.98
C SER A 165 -50.25 -19.05 -27.02
#